data_AF-A0A3M1PXP0-F1
#
_entry.id   AF-A0A3M1PXP0-F1
#
_cell.length_a   1.000
_cell.length_b   1.000
_cell.length_c   1.000
_cell.angle_alpha   90.00
_cell.angle_beta   90.00
_cell.angle_gamma   90.00
#
_symmetry.space_group_name_H-M   'P 1'
#
loop_
_entity.id
_entity.type
_entity.pdbx_description
1 polymer ?
#
loop_
_entity_poly.entity_id
_entity_poly.type
_entity_poly.pdbx_seq_one_letter_code
_entity_poly.pdbx_strand_id
1 'polypeptide(L)'
;MTARRTTERRVFVRLLLAAASAALVVPALAADDQREAFERVATLFEQRCTRCHAGERAEKGLRLERDQVYRSTVNVPARSDPRLRRVAPGDPEASLLWRIVQPGE
;
A
#
# COMPACT_ATOMS: atom_id res chain seq x y z
N MET A 1 1.45 60.24 30.02
CA MET A 1 1.13 59.61 28.72
C MET A 1 2.14 58.49 28.49
N THR A 2 1.84 57.25 28.88
CA THR A 2 2.62 56.03 28.52
C THR A 2 1.78 54.80 28.84
N ALA A 3 1.61 53.95 27.83
CA ALA A 3 0.48 53.06 27.65
C ALA A 3 0.74 51.60 28.08
N ARG A 4 -0.36 50.96 28.50
CA ARG A 4 -0.57 49.52 28.77
C ARG A 4 0.13 48.62 27.73
N ARG A 5 1.09 47.79 28.17
CA ARG A 5 1.86 46.84 27.33
C ARG A 5 1.90 45.39 27.84
N THR A 6 0.86 44.91 28.54
CA THR A 6 0.91 43.57 29.19
C THR A 6 -0.17 42.57 28.77
N THR A 7 -1.21 42.96 28.02
CA THR A 7 -2.35 42.07 27.72
C THR A 7 -2.13 41.17 26.49
N GLU A 8 -1.33 41.59 25.50
CA GLU A 8 -1.30 40.92 24.18
C GLU A 8 -0.48 39.63 24.12
N ARG A 9 0.49 39.44 25.02
CA ARG A 9 1.33 38.22 25.05
C ARG A 9 0.60 36.97 25.53
N ARG A 10 -0.57 37.10 26.16
CA ARG A 10 -1.32 35.96 26.73
C ARG A 10 -2.32 35.34 25.75
N VAL A 11 -2.80 36.09 24.76
CA VAL A 11 -3.75 35.59 23.76
C VAL A 11 -3.04 34.74 22.71
N PHE A 12 -1.84 35.14 22.29
CA PHE A 12 -1.07 34.41 21.27
C PHE A 12 -0.62 33.00 21.71
N VAL A 13 -0.41 32.77 23.01
CA VAL A 13 0.05 31.46 23.51
C VAL A 13 -1.08 30.42 23.54
N ARG A 14 -2.35 30.83 23.62
CA ARG A 14 -3.50 29.89 23.61
C ARG A 14 -3.93 29.47 22.20
N LEU A 15 -3.59 30.24 21.17
CA LEU A 15 -3.96 29.95 19.78
C LEU A 15 -3.02 28.98 19.06
N LEU A 16 -1.83 28.70 19.62
CA LEU A 16 -0.87 27.76 19.03
C LEU A 16 -1.10 26.28 19.40
N LEU A 17 -2.05 25.96 20.29
CA LEU A 17 -2.31 24.58 20.73
C LEU A 17 -3.44 23.85 19.96
N ALA A 18 -4.22 24.54 19.13
CA ALA A 18 -5.40 23.92 18.48
C ALA A 18 -5.12 23.31 17.09
N ALA A 19 -4.01 23.67 16.42
CA ALA A 19 -3.75 23.25 15.05
C ALA A 19 -2.98 21.92 14.90
N ALA A 20 -2.38 21.40 15.98
CA ALA A 20 -1.55 20.19 15.93
C ALA A 20 -2.34 18.88 15.83
N SER A 21 -3.67 18.91 16.03
CA SER A 21 -4.49 17.69 16.15
C SER A 21 -5.04 17.16 14.82
N ALA A 22 -5.06 17.97 13.75
CA ALA A 22 -5.67 17.56 12.47
C ALA A 22 -4.75 16.66 11.61
N ALA A 23 -3.44 16.65 11.86
CA ALA A 23 -2.47 15.94 11.03
C ALA A 23 -2.37 14.42 11.32
N LEU A 24 -2.89 13.95 12.46
CA LEU A 24 -2.79 12.53 12.86
C LEU A 24 -3.90 11.63 12.33
N VAL A 25 -4.97 12.19 11.75
CA VAL A 25 -6.16 11.39 11.33
C VAL A 25 -6.02 10.86 9.90
N VAL A 26 -5.23 11.51 9.05
CA VAL A 26 -5.09 11.17 7.62
C VAL A 26 -4.42 9.81 7.33
N PRO A 27 -3.36 9.35 8.03
CA PRO A 27 -2.67 8.11 7.64
C PRO A 27 -3.48 6.83 7.91
N ALA A 28 -4.43 6.85 8.84
CA ALA A 28 -5.25 5.66 9.15
C ALA A 28 -6.21 5.31 8.00
N LEU A 29 -6.86 6.32 7.39
CA LEU A 29 -7.81 6.14 6.29
C LEU A 29 -7.13 5.55 5.04
N ALA A 30 -5.93 6.05 4.71
CA ALA A 30 -5.15 5.52 3.58
C ALA A 30 -4.73 4.06 3.79
N ALA A 31 -4.44 3.66 5.03
CA ALA A 31 -4.09 2.27 5.33
C ALA A 31 -5.30 1.32 5.15
N ASP A 32 -6.50 1.76 5.53
CA ASP A 32 -7.72 0.98 5.35
C ASP A 32 -8.05 0.80 3.85
N ASP A 33 -7.92 1.86 3.05
CA ASP A 33 -8.11 1.78 1.59
C ASP A 33 -7.16 0.77 0.93
N GLN A 34 -5.89 0.75 1.35
CA GLN A 34 -4.90 -0.19 0.82
C GLN A 34 -5.19 -1.65 1.23
N ARG A 35 -5.68 -1.87 2.45
CA ARG A 35 -6.08 -3.21 2.91
C ARG A 35 -7.30 -3.69 2.15
N GLU A 36 -8.31 -2.86 1.96
CA GLU A 36 -9.49 -3.22 1.17
C GLU A 36 -9.09 -3.53 -0.29
N ALA A 37 -8.23 -2.70 -0.88
CA ALA A 37 -7.71 -2.94 -2.22
C ALA A 37 -6.98 -4.30 -2.31
N PHE A 38 -6.14 -4.62 -1.33
CA PHE A 38 -5.47 -5.91 -1.25
C PHE A 38 -6.46 -7.07 -1.16
N GLU A 39 -7.49 -6.98 -0.32
CA GLU A 39 -8.51 -8.03 -0.20
C GLU A 39 -9.29 -8.25 -1.49
N ARG A 40 -9.60 -7.18 -2.24
CA ARG A 40 -10.22 -7.28 -3.57
C ARG A 40 -9.31 -8.03 -4.55
N VAL A 41 -8.01 -7.68 -4.58
CA VAL A 41 -7.03 -8.34 -5.46
C VAL A 41 -6.84 -9.82 -5.07
N ALA A 42 -6.70 -10.14 -3.79
CA ALA A 42 -6.57 -11.52 -3.31
C ALA A 42 -7.79 -12.36 -3.71
N THR A 43 -9.00 -11.80 -3.60
CA THR A 43 -10.25 -12.45 -4.02
C THR A 43 -10.26 -12.74 -5.52
N LEU A 44 -9.79 -11.80 -6.36
CA LEU A 44 -9.70 -12.01 -7.81
C LEU A 44 -8.72 -13.13 -8.16
N PHE A 45 -7.56 -13.20 -7.49
CA PHE A 45 -6.60 -14.27 -7.70
C PHE A 45 -7.12 -15.63 -7.25
N GLU A 46 -7.81 -15.70 -6.11
CA GLU A 46 -8.46 -16.93 -5.64
C GLU A 46 -9.47 -17.48 -6.65
N GLN A 47 -10.24 -16.61 -7.29
CA GLN A 47 -11.27 -17.01 -8.26
C GLN A 47 -10.69 -17.44 -9.60
N ARG A 48 -9.55 -16.88 -10.03
CA ARG A 48 -9.09 -16.97 -11.42
C ARG A 48 -7.73 -17.62 -11.61
N CYS A 49 -6.85 -17.54 -10.62
CA CYS A 49 -5.42 -17.83 -10.80
C CYS A 49 -4.92 -19.02 -9.96
N THR A 50 -5.55 -19.29 -8.82
CA THR A 50 -5.11 -20.35 -7.88
C THR A 50 -5.20 -21.76 -8.45
N ARG A 51 -5.98 -22.00 -9.52
CA ARG A 51 -6.01 -23.30 -10.21
C ARG A 51 -4.60 -23.80 -10.57
N CYS A 52 -3.72 -22.89 -11.02
CA CYS A 52 -2.32 -23.20 -11.36
C CYS A 52 -1.33 -22.59 -10.37
N HIS A 53 -1.72 -21.53 -9.67
CA HIS A 53 -0.86 -20.75 -8.78
C HIS A 53 -1.20 -20.96 -7.30
N ALA A 54 -1.41 -22.23 -6.89
CA ALA A 54 -1.62 -22.60 -5.50
C ALA A 54 -0.82 -23.83 -5.06
N GLY A 55 -0.56 -23.92 -3.76
CA GLY A 55 0.17 -24.99 -3.11
C GLY A 55 1.68 -24.97 -3.39
N GLU A 56 2.36 -26.02 -2.93
CA GLU A 56 3.82 -26.16 -3.08
C GLU A 56 4.24 -26.37 -4.55
N ARG A 57 3.32 -26.86 -5.38
CA ARG A 57 3.54 -27.11 -6.82
C ARG A 57 3.07 -25.97 -7.71
N ALA A 58 2.77 -24.81 -7.14
CA ALA A 58 2.33 -23.64 -7.88
C ALA A 58 3.28 -23.32 -9.05
N GLU A 59 2.73 -23.02 -10.21
CA GLU A 59 3.52 -22.76 -11.41
C GLU A 59 4.54 -21.63 -11.17
N LYS A 60 5.79 -21.88 -11.58
CA LYS A 60 6.94 -20.98 -11.34
C LYS A 60 7.12 -20.58 -9.87
N GLY A 61 6.61 -21.39 -8.93
CA GLY A 61 6.59 -21.10 -7.50
C GLY A 61 5.86 -19.81 -7.15
N LEU A 62 4.92 -19.37 -7.99
CA LEU A 62 4.09 -18.19 -7.75
C LEU A 62 2.80 -18.64 -7.05
N ARG A 63 2.77 -18.44 -5.74
CA ARG A 63 1.63 -18.74 -4.86
C ARG A 63 0.73 -17.51 -4.74
N LEU A 64 -0.53 -17.63 -5.13
CA LEU A 64 -1.52 -16.55 -5.16
C LEU A 64 -2.72 -16.83 -4.24
N GLU A 65 -2.63 -17.87 -3.40
CA GLU A 65 -3.58 -18.07 -2.29
C GLU A 65 -3.52 -16.88 -1.32
N ARG A 66 -4.65 -16.50 -0.72
CA ARG A 66 -4.75 -15.30 0.13
C ARG A 66 -3.76 -15.26 1.28
N ASP A 67 -3.47 -16.40 1.89
CA ASP A 67 -2.50 -16.52 2.98
C ASP A 67 -1.03 -16.43 2.52
N GLN A 68 -0.76 -16.56 1.22
CA GLN A 68 0.59 -16.60 0.65
C GLN A 68 0.91 -15.44 -0.28
N VAL A 69 -0.11 -14.82 -0.90
CA VAL A 69 0.05 -13.90 -2.03
C VAL A 69 1.02 -12.78 -1.71
N TYR A 70 0.93 -12.15 -0.54
CA TYR A 70 1.82 -11.05 -0.18
C TYR A 70 3.29 -11.50 -0.13
N ARG A 71 3.58 -12.55 0.64
CA ARG A 71 4.93 -13.12 0.80
C ARG A 71 5.50 -13.66 -0.51
N SER A 72 4.64 -14.17 -1.38
CA SER A 72 5.00 -14.76 -2.65
C SER A 72 5.28 -13.72 -3.73
N THR A 73 4.76 -12.50 -3.62
CA THR A 73 4.78 -11.51 -4.72
C THR A 73 5.60 -10.27 -4.41
N VAL A 74 5.42 -9.66 -3.24
CA VAL A 74 5.98 -8.34 -2.96
C VAL A 74 7.49 -8.43 -2.77
N ASN A 75 8.23 -7.67 -3.59
CA ASN A 75 9.70 -7.64 -3.61
C ASN A 75 10.38 -8.99 -3.92
N VAL A 76 9.63 -10.01 -4.35
CA VAL A 76 10.17 -11.31 -4.75
C VAL A 76 10.59 -11.26 -6.22
N PRO A 77 11.83 -11.66 -6.59
CA PRO A 77 12.24 -11.77 -7.98
C PRO A 77 11.32 -12.71 -8.79
N ALA A 78 10.98 -12.31 -10.01
CA ALA A 78 10.27 -13.18 -10.93
C ALA A 78 11.19 -14.32 -11.41
N ARG A 79 10.63 -15.53 -11.53
CA ARG A 79 11.39 -16.68 -12.08
C ARG A 79 11.50 -16.66 -13.60
N SER A 80 10.56 -16.00 -14.28
CA SER A 80 10.57 -15.84 -15.74
C SER A 80 11.57 -14.77 -16.18
N ASP A 81 11.75 -13.72 -15.40
CA ASP A 81 12.74 -12.66 -15.63
C ASP A 81 13.26 -12.12 -14.29
N PRO A 82 14.49 -12.48 -13.86
CA PRO A 82 15.06 -12.02 -12.60
C PRO A 82 15.26 -10.49 -12.48
N ARG A 83 15.16 -9.74 -13.58
CA ARG A 83 15.24 -8.27 -13.58
C ARG A 83 13.96 -7.62 -13.04
N LEU A 84 12.85 -8.35 -13.05
CA LEU A 84 11.56 -7.88 -12.56
C LEU A 84 11.27 -8.43 -11.16
N ARG A 85 10.51 -7.66 -10.38
CA ARG A 85 9.83 -8.20 -9.20
C ARG A 85 8.47 -8.73 -9.62
N ARG A 86 7.97 -9.76 -8.93
CA ARG A 86 6.58 -10.22 -9.14
C ARG A 86 5.62 -9.06 -8.90
N VAL A 87 5.81 -8.34 -7.78
CA VAL A 87 5.27 -7.01 -7.51
C VAL A 87 6.39 -6.13 -6.96
N ALA A 88 6.64 -4.99 -7.61
CA ALA A 88 7.45 -3.89 -7.12
C ALA A 88 6.52 -2.78 -6.58
N PRO A 89 6.49 -2.53 -5.26
CA PRO A 89 5.64 -1.49 -4.68
C PRO A 89 5.93 -0.11 -5.27
N GLY A 90 4.90 0.57 -5.76
CA GLY A 90 5.01 1.92 -6.33
C GLY A 90 5.58 1.99 -7.75
N ASP A 91 5.96 0.86 -8.35
CA ASP A 91 6.52 0.78 -9.71
C ASP A 91 5.84 -0.36 -10.50
N PRO A 92 4.68 -0.09 -11.12
CA PRO A 92 3.97 -1.07 -11.93
C PRO A 92 4.81 -1.57 -13.11
N GLU A 93 5.59 -0.70 -13.74
CA GLU A 93 6.44 -1.03 -14.88
C GLU A 93 7.53 -2.04 -14.50
N ALA A 94 8.08 -1.97 -13.28
CA ALA A 94 9.02 -2.97 -12.74
C ALA A 94 8.35 -4.25 -12.19
N SER A 95 7.01 -4.35 -12.27
CA SER A 95 6.23 -5.48 -11.77
C SER A 95 5.84 -6.45 -12.89
N LEU A 96 6.25 -7.72 -12.77
CA LEU A 96 5.85 -8.78 -13.71
C LEU A 96 4.32 -8.92 -13.75
N LEU A 97 3.66 -8.98 -12.58
CA LEU A 97 2.21 -9.20 -12.54
C LEU A 97 1.44 -8.09 -13.23
N TRP A 98 1.89 -6.83 -13.11
CA TRP A 98 1.27 -5.71 -13.81
C TRP A 98 1.28 -5.89 -15.32
N ARG A 99 2.41 -6.35 -15.89
CA ARG A 99 2.57 -6.57 -17.33
C ARG A 99 1.65 -7.66 -17.86
N ILE A 100 1.60 -8.82 -17.19
CA ILE A 100 0.86 -10.00 -17.69
C ILE A 100 -0.65 -9.95 -17.46
N VAL A 101 -1.15 -9.05 -16.61
CA VAL A 101 -2.61 -8.91 -16.39
C VAL A 101 -3.23 -7.81 -17.25
N GLN A 102 -2.42 -7.05 -18.01
CA GLN A 102 -2.95 -6.12 -18.99
C GLN A 102 -3.60 -6.89 -20.15
N PRO A 103 -4.68 -6.36 -20.75
CA PRO A 103 -5.19 -6.92 -22.00
C PRO A 103 -4.16 -6.74 -23.12
N GLY A 104 -3.72 -7.84 -23.76
CA GLY A 104 -2.93 -7.79 -24.99
C GLY A 104 -1.55 -8.46 -24.97
N GLU A 105 -1.14 -9.10 -23.88
CA GLU A 105 0.06 -9.97 -23.81
C GLU A 105 -0.28 -11.36 -23.26
#